data_AF-A0A955XY41-F1
#
_entry.id   AF-A0A955XY41-F1
#
_cell.length_a   1.000
_cell.length_b   1.000
_cell.length_c   1.000
_cell.angle_alpha   90.00
_cell.angle_beta   90.00
_cell.angle_gamma   90.00
#
_symmetry.space_group_name_H-M   'P 1'
#
loop_
_entity.id
_entity.type
_entity.pdbx_description
1 polymer ?
#
loop_
_entity_poly.entity_id
_entity_poly.type
_entity_poly.pdbx_seq_one_letter_code
_entity_poly.pdbx_strand_id
1 'polypeptide(L)'
;AGASGGLLAACIWHAFGHYPALGGDLYTGAALGSLVWGFTHGLLAWPIPDDLYAGWIRVLSAERYGLRVPIDHEDGSPAERFVGHFPRGLDLYAPAEHGVSELHTSFVVDQDHNYRVRGLTIMPTTLKRLGEAVRLDYDPMRPAPLESDLKMGDRILMGSGDAVSEVEFILLPKEEM
;
A
#
# COMPACT_ATOMS: atom_id res chain seq x y z
N ALA A 1 -9.78 17.02 6.13
CA ALA A 1 -8.77 17.30 7.18
C ALA A 1 -8.31 18.77 7.20
N GLY A 2 -7.98 19.40 6.06
CA GLY A 2 -7.43 20.77 6.08
C GLY A 2 -8.42 21.88 6.45
N ALA A 3 -9.70 21.81 6.03
CA ALA A 3 -10.71 22.80 6.44
C ALA A 3 -10.93 22.81 7.96
N SER A 4 -10.97 21.63 8.58
CA SER A 4 -11.03 21.46 10.03
C SER A 4 -9.77 21.98 10.72
N GLY A 5 -8.57 21.73 10.16
CA GLY A 5 -7.32 22.30 10.67
C GLY A 5 -7.25 23.84 10.57
N GLY A 6 -7.73 24.41 9.47
CA GLY A 6 -7.82 25.86 9.27
C GLY A 6 -8.81 26.53 10.23
N LEU A 7 -9.97 25.91 10.45
CA LEU A 7 -10.94 26.36 11.45
C LEU A 7 -10.37 26.29 12.87
N LEU A 8 -9.69 25.19 13.21
CA LEU A 8 -9.10 25.02 14.54
C LEU A 8 -7.95 26.01 14.79
N ALA A 9 -7.12 26.28 13.78
CA ALA A 9 -6.11 27.33 13.81
C ALA A 9 -6.74 28.72 13.96
N ALA A 10 -7.82 29.03 13.24
CA ALA A 10 -8.54 30.29 13.36
C ALA A 10 -9.22 30.44 14.74
N CYS A 11 -9.77 29.37 15.30
CA CYS A 11 -10.34 29.36 16.65
C CYS A 11 -9.28 29.52 17.74
N ILE A 12 -8.13 28.85 17.63
CA ILE A 12 -6.99 29.04 18.54
C ILE A 12 -6.48 30.48 18.45
N TRP A 13 -6.30 31.00 17.23
CA TRP A 13 -5.89 32.38 17.04
C TRP A 13 -6.91 33.38 17.60
N HIS A 14 -8.20 33.12 17.45
CA HIS A 14 -9.25 33.96 18.02
C HIS A 14 -9.28 33.89 19.56
N ALA A 15 -9.08 32.71 20.13
CA ALA A 15 -9.10 32.52 21.59
C ALA A 15 -7.87 33.11 22.29
N PHE A 16 -6.70 33.09 21.65
CA PHE A 16 -5.42 33.46 22.28
C PHE A 16 -4.77 34.73 21.71
N GLY A 17 -5.23 35.21 20.55
CA GLY A 17 -4.65 36.37 19.85
C GLY A 17 -5.31 37.71 20.17
N HIS A 18 -6.35 37.74 21.02
CA HIS A 18 -7.05 38.98 21.35
C HIS A 18 -6.22 39.83 22.33
N TYR A 19 -5.25 40.58 21.78
CA TYR A 19 -4.47 41.56 22.51
C TYR A 19 -4.94 42.97 22.10
N PRO A 20 -5.47 43.81 23.03
CA PRO A 20 -6.09 45.09 22.68
C PRO A 20 -5.16 46.11 22.01
N ALA A 21 -3.85 45.91 22.08
CA ALA A 21 -2.84 46.80 21.46
C ALA A 21 -2.54 46.46 19.99
N LEU A 22 -2.89 45.25 19.53
CA LEU A 22 -2.81 44.88 18.11
C LEU A 22 -4.13 45.31 17.46
N GLY A 23 -4.08 46.34 16.61
CA GLY A 23 -5.25 46.91 15.96
C GLY A 23 -6.11 45.86 15.26
N GLY A 24 -7.44 46.06 15.28
CA GLY A 24 -8.43 45.07 14.84
C GLY A 24 -8.22 44.51 13.43
N ASP A 25 -7.62 45.28 12.52
CA ASP A 25 -7.32 44.86 11.14
C ASP A 25 -6.24 43.77 11.04
N LEU A 26 -5.23 43.78 11.90
CA LEU A 26 -4.19 42.75 11.89
C LEU A 26 -4.74 41.41 12.41
N TYR A 27 -5.65 41.49 13.39
CA TYR A 27 -6.29 40.35 14.02
C TYR A 27 -7.27 39.65 13.06
N THR A 28 -8.14 40.40 12.39
CA THR A 28 -9.07 39.87 11.39
C THR A 28 -8.34 39.33 10.17
N GLY A 29 -7.29 40.02 9.71
CA GLY A 29 -6.43 39.55 8.61
C GLY A 29 -5.74 38.22 8.91
N ALA A 30 -5.20 38.04 10.11
CA ALA A 30 -4.57 36.78 10.52
C ALA A 30 -5.57 35.62 10.63
N ALA A 31 -6.75 35.85 11.21
CA ALA A 31 -7.79 34.83 11.33
C ALA A 31 -8.32 34.38 9.95
N LEU A 32 -8.59 35.33 9.05
CA LEU A 32 -8.99 35.04 7.67
C LEU A 32 -7.88 34.34 6.88
N GLY A 33 -6.63 34.77 7.05
CA GLY A 33 -5.46 34.15 6.42
C GLY A 33 -5.30 32.68 6.80
N SER A 34 -5.44 32.34 8.09
CA SER A 34 -5.37 30.94 8.55
C SER A 34 -6.51 30.08 8.01
N LEU A 35 -7.73 30.64 7.90
CA LEU A 35 -8.87 29.92 7.35
C LEU A 35 -8.68 29.62 5.86
N VAL A 36 -8.29 30.64 5.08
CA VAL A 36 -8.04 30.49 3.64
C VAL A 36 -6.90 29.49 3.39
N TRP A 37 -5.79 29.60 4.13
CA TRP A 37 -4.68 28.66 4.00
C TRP A 37 -5.06 27.23 4.36
N GLY A 38 -5.80 27.02 5.46
CA GLY A 38 -6.25 25.69 5.85
C GLY A 38 -7.24 25.10 4.83
N PHE A 39 -8.10 25.92 4.25
CA PHE A 39 -9.01 25.50 3.19
C PHE A 39 -8.25 25.10 1.92
N THR A 40 -7.34 25.95 1.41
CA THR A 40 -6.56 25.64 0.20
C THR A 40 -5.65 24.43 0.40
N HIS A 41 -4.97 24.35 1.54
CA HIS A 41 -4.19 23.16 1.89
C HIS A 41 -5.09 21.91 2.01
N GLY A 42 -6.31 22.06 2.52
CA GLY A 42 -7.28 20.97 2.62
C GLY A 42 -7.75 20.45 1.28
N LEU A 43 -7.90 21.33 0.28
CA LEU A 43 -8.18 20.92 -1.10
C LEU A 43 -6.97 20.26 -1.75
N LEU A 44 -5.76 20.78 -1.53
CA LEU A 44 -4.53 20.22 -2.09
C LEU A 44 -4.16 18.86 -1.48
N ALA A 45 -4.42 18.67 -0.19
CA ALA A 45 -4.22 17.41 0.52
C ALA A 45 -5.49 16.56 0.58
N TRP A 46 -6.50 16.85 -0.24
CA TRP A 46 -7.69 16.03 -0.32
C TRP A 46 -7.28 14.63 -0.80
N PRO A 47 -7.59 13.56 -0.03
CA PRO A 47 -7.18 12.23 -0.43
C PRO A 47 -7.88 11.87 -1.74
N ILE A 48 -7.08 11.37 -2.68
CA ILE A 48 -7.60 10.74 -3.89
C ILE A 48 -8.29 9.45 -3.44
N PRO A 49 -9.54 9.19 -3.84
CA PRO A 49 -10.23 7.99 -3.40
C PRO A 49 -9.51 6.72 -3.90
N ASP A 50 -9.54 5.67 -3.06
CA ASP A 50 -8.72 4.46 -3.23
C ASP A 50 -9.13 3.64 -4.46
N ASP A 51 -10.35 3.82 -4.95
CA ASP A 51 -10.87 3.21 -6.18
C ASP A 51 -10.14 3.64 -7.46
N LEU A 52 -9.42 4.77 -7.40
CA LEU A 52 -8.55 5.26 -8.48
C LEU A 52 -7.17 4.60 -8.49
N TYR A 53 -6.85 3.75 -7.51
CA TYR A 53 -5.59 3.02 -7.46
C TYR A 53 -5.80 1.53 -7.76
N ALA A 54 -4.82 0.93 -8.43
CA ALA A 54 -4.70 -0.50 -8.61
C ALA A 54 -3.44 -1.01 -7.90
N GLY A 55 -3.54 -2.21 -7.34
CA GLY A 55 -2.44 -2.96 -6.77
C GLY A 55 -1.60 -3.62 -7.86
N TRP A 56 -0.29 -3.51 -7.72
CA TRP A 56 0.69 -4.12 -8.60
C TRP A 56 1.72 -4.89 -7.81
N ILE A 57 2.17 -6.00 -8.38
CA ILE A 57 3.32 -6.77 -7.90
C ILE A 57 4.50 -6.38 -8.78
N ARG A 58 5.57 -5.87 -8.18
CA ARG A 58 6.82 -5.52 -8.85
C ARG A 58 7.92 -6.50 -8.45
N VAL A 59 8.59 -7.08 -9.44
CA VAL A 59 9.76 -7.94 -9.19
C VAL A 59 11.00 -7.09 -8.95
N LEU A 60 11.68 -7.34 -7.83
CA LEU A 60 12.93 -6.67 -7.45
C LEU A 60 14.18 -7.54 -7.66
N SER A 61 14.02 -8.82 -8.00
CA SER A 61 15.15 -9.71 -8.28
C SER A 61 15.97 -9.25 -9.50
N ALA A 62 17.30 -9.41 -9.42
CA ALA A 62 18.26 -8.92 -10.40
C ALA A 62 18.04 -9.49 -11.82
N GLU A 63 17.51 -10.70 -11.94
CA GLU A 63 17.31 -11.36 -13.24
C GLU A 63 16.08 -10.86 -14.00
N ARG A 64 15.07 -10.35 -13.29
CA ARG A 64 13.81 -9.85 -13.85
C ARG A 64 13.39 -8.55 -13.21
N TYR A 65 14.34 -7.62 -13.08
CA TYR A 65 14.07 -6.34 -12.46
C TYR A 65 13.05 -5.53 -13.27
N GLY A 66 12.01 -5.05 -12.59
CA GLY A 66 11.06 -4.09 -13.16
C GLY A 66 9.86 -4.69 -13.89
N LEU A 67 9.72 -6.02 -13.95
CA LEU A 67 8.46 -6.63 -14.35
C LEU A 67 7.37 -6.28 -13.33
N ARG A 68 6.22 -5.83 -13.82
CA ARG A 68 5.06 -5.47 -13.00
C ARG A 68 3.83 -6.18 -13.52
N VAL A 69 3.02 -6.72 -12.61
CA VAL A 69 1.76 -7.40 -12.93
C VAL A 69 0.65 -6.78 -12.08
N PRO A 70 -0.48 -6.36 -12.67
CA PRO A 70 -1.60 -5.84 -11.90
C PRO A 70 -2.28 -6.99 -11.16
N ILE A 71 -2.68 -6.74 -9.91
CA ILE A 71 -3.45 -7.70 -9.11
C ILE A 71 -4.90 -7.64 -9.56
N ASP A 72 -5.46 -6.44 -9.63
CA ASP A 72 -6.85 -6.19 -9.98
C ASP A 72 -7.22 -6.70 -11.37
N HIS A 73 -8.50 -7.07 -11.52
CA HIS A 73 -9.12 -7.21 -12.83
C HIS A 73 -9.58 -5.83 -13.35
N GLU A 74 -9.63 -5.67 -14.66
CA GLU A 74 -10.12 -4.44 -15.31
C GLU A 74 -11.58 -4.11 -14.93
N ASP A 75 -12.38 -5.13 -14.59
CA ASP A 75 -13.77 -5.00 -14.18
C ASP A 75 -13.97 -4.70 -12.69
N GLY A 76 -12.88 -4.64 -11.91
CA GLY A 76 -12.93 -4.43 -10.45
C GLY A 76 -13.48 -5.62 -9.66
N SER A 77 -13.62 -6.79 -10.30
CA SER A 77 -14.00 -8.01 -9.60
C SER A 77 -12.88 -8.51 -8.69
N PRO A 78 -13.19 -9.27 -7.62
CA PRO A 78 -12.18 -9.90 -6.78
C PRO A 78 -11.23 -10.74 -7.64
N ALA A 79 -9.94 -10.53 -7.43
CA ALA A 79 -8.89 -11.17 -8.21
C ALA A 79 -7.91 -11.89 -7.29
N GLU A 80 -7.35 -12.98 -7.78
CA GLU A 80 -6.24 -13.67 -7.13
C GLU A 80 -5.15 -13.91 -8.19
N ARG A 81 -3.92 -13.52 -7.85
CA ARG A 81 -2.73 -13.72 -8.70
C ARG A 81 -1.77 -14.67 -8.03
N PHE A 82 -1.23 -15.61 -8.80
CA PHE A 82 -0.31 -16.63 -8.29
C PHE A 82 1.13 -16.37 -8.71
N VAL A 83 2.05 -16.56 -7.75
CA VAL A 83 3.50 -16.39 -7.93
C VAL A 83 4.22 -17.69 -7.58
N GLY A 84 5.12 -18.12 -8.46
CA GLY A 84 5.86 -19.36 -8.30
C GLY A 84 6.72 -19.74 -9.50
N HIS A 85 7.26 -20.95 -9.50
CA HIS A 85 8.10 -21.49 -10.58
C HIS A 85 7.31 -22.35 -11.60
N PHE A 86 6.04 -22.63 -11.34
CA PHE A 86 5.26 -23.49 -12.23
C PHE A 86 5.11 -22.89 -13.64
N PRO A 87 5.52 -23.57 -14.72
CA PRO A 87 5.67 -22.96 -16.04
C PRO A 87 4.35 -22.67 -16.78
N ARG A 88 3.20 -23.16 -16.27
CA ARG A 88 1.88 -22.96 -16.90
C ARG A 88 0.81 -22.69 -15.85
N GLY A 89 0.11 -21.57 -15.94
CA GLY A 89 -1.02 -21.25 -15.05
C GLY A 89 -0.67 -20.33 -13.87
N LEU A 90 0.52 -19.73 -13.85
CA LEU A 90 0.88 -18.64 -12.94
C LEU A 90 0.80 -17.30 -13.65
N ASP A 91 0.41 -16.26 -12.91
CA ASP A 91 0.45 -14.88 -13.38
C ASP A 91 1.88 -14.32 -13.36
N LEU A 92 2.68 -14.72 -12.36
CA LEU A 92 4.06 -14.28 -12.21
C LEU A 92 5.01 -15.46 -12.01
N TYR A 93 5.87 -15.67 -13.01
CA TYR A 93 6.93 -16.66 -12.93
C TYR A 93 8.16 -16.12 -12.19
N ALA A 94 8.62 -16.87 -11.20
CA ALA A 94 9.89 -16.68 -10.52
C ALA A 94 10.72 -17.97 -10.57
N PRO A 95 12.04 -17.92 -10.86
CA PRO A 95 12.85 -19.13 -11.02
C PRO A 95 13.01 -19.92 -9.71
N ALA A 96 12.96 -21.26 -9.78
CA ALA A 96 13.20 -22.14 -8.63
C ALA A 96 14.63 -22.04 -8.08
N GLU A 97 15.59 -21.63 -8.91
CA GLU A 97 16.98 -21.36 -8.52
C GLU A 97 17.07 -20.31 -7.39
N HIS A 98 16.05 -19.46 -7.25
CA HIS A 98 15.92 -18.46 -6.17
C HIS A 98 15.08 -18.97 -4.98
N GLY A 99 14.98 -20.28 -4.78
CA GLY A 99 14.27 -20.87 -3.64
C GLY A 99 12.75 -20.78 -3.72
N VAL A 100 12.21 -20.49 -4.91
CA VAL A 100 10.78 -20.37 -5.15
C VAL A 100 10.16 -21.73 -5.45
N SER A 101 8.97 -21.98 -4.91
CA SER A 101 8.21 -23.22 -5.11
C SER A 101 7.32 -23.12 -6.34
N GLU A 102 6.76 -24.24 -6.79
CA GLU A 102 5.81 -24.25 -7.92
C GLU A 102 4.65 -23.26 -7.72
N LEU A 103 4.01 -23.30 -6.56
CA LEU A 103 3.02 -22.32 -6.10
C LEU A 103 3.49 -21.77 -4.76
N HIS A 104 4.08 -20.57 -4.74
CA HIS A 104 4.78 -20.07 -3.55
C HIS A 104 3.91 -19.05 -2.79
N THR A 105 3.39 -18.04 -3.47
CA THR A 105 2.48 -17.06 -2.87
C THR A 105 1.29 -16.75 -3.77
N SER A 106 0.21 -16.26 -3.17
CA SER A 106 -0.90 -15.62 -3.89
C SER A 106 -1.17 -14.22 -3.35
N PHE A 107 -1.61 -13.35 -4.23
CA PHE A 107 -2.02 -11.99 -3.94
C PHE A 107 -3.51 -11.88 -4.25
N VAL A 108 -4.29 -11.46 -3.28
CA VAL A 108 -5.75 -11.42 -3.36
C VAL A 108 -6.20 -9.97 -3.17
N VAL A 109 -7.16 -9.55 -3.98
CA VAL A 109 -7.93 -8.33 -3.77
C VAL A 109 -9.41 -8.68 -3.63
N ASP A 110 -10.08 -8.09 -2.66
CA ASP A 110 -11.52 -8.24 -2.48
C ASP A 110 -12.31 -7.06 -3.08
N GLN A 111 -13.64 -7.12 -2.97
CA GLN A 111 -14.54 -6.10 -3.55
C GLN A 111 -14.32 -4.71 -2.93
N ASP A 112 -13.80 -4.65 -1.70
CA ASP A 112 -13.54 -3.42 -0.97
C ASP A 112 -12.10 -2.91 -1.21
N HIS A 113 -11.40 -3.45 -2.21
CA HIS A 113 -10.01 -3.13 -2.55
C HIS A 113 -9.01 -3.39 -1.39
N ASN A 114 -9.29 -4.37 -0.52
CA ASN A 114 -8.30 -4.82 0.46
C ASN A 114 -7.39 -5.87 -0.16
N TYR A 115 -6.08 -5.57 -0.15
CA TYR A 115 -5.06 -6.45 -0.69
C TYR A 115 -4.49 -7.33 0.41
N ARG A 116 -4.35 -8.62 0.12
CA ARG A 116 -3.78 -9.63 1.02
C ARG A 116 -2.77 -10.49 0.29
N VAL A 117 -1.75 -10.95 1.01
CA VAL A 117 -0.80 -11.97 0.53
C VAL A 117 -0.98 -13.24 1.35
N ARG A 118 -0.89 -14.39 0.68
CA ARG A 118 -0.91 -15.72 1.30
C ARG A 118 0.34 -16.50 0.94
N GLY A 119 0.95 -17.16 1.91
CA GLY A 119 1.98 -18.15 1.64
C GLY A 119 1.36 -19.52 1.40
N LEU A 120 1.63 -20.09 0.24
CA LEU A 120 1.01 -21.34 -0.24
C LEU A 120 1.94 -22.54 -0.16
N THR A 121 3.15 -22.34 0.36
CA THR A 121 4.20 -23.36 0.43
C THR A 121 4.82 -23.42 1.81
N ILE A 122 5.37 -24.58 2.14
CA ILE A 122 6.20 -24.78 3.34
C ILE A 122 7.56 -24.07 3.22
N MET A 123 7.95 -23.67 2.01
CA MET A 123 9.19 -22.93 1.81
C MET A 123 9.10 -21.56 2.49
N PRO A 124 10.22 -21.02 2.99
CA PRO A 124 10.19 -19.77 3.74
C PRO A 124 9.62 -18.62 2.91
N THR A 125 8.57 -17.99 3.43
CA THR A 125 7.98 -16.78 2.89
C THR A 125 7.87 -15.74 4.00
N THR A 126 8.40 -14.54 3.77
CA THR A 126 8.36 -13.45 4.76
C THR A 126 7.86 -12.17 4.12
N LEU A 127 6.82 -11.58 4.70
CA LEU A 127 6.40 -10.22 4.43
C LEU A 127 7.22 -9.27 5.33
N LYS A 128 7.91 -8.32 4.70
CA LYS A 128 8.76 -7.34 5.36
C LYS A 128 8.23 -5.95 5.10
N ARG A 129 8.01 -5.20 6.18
CA ARG A 129 7.68 -3.78 6.15
C ARG A 129 8.45 -3.02 7.21
N LEU A 130 8.25 -1.71 7.28
CA LEU A 130 9.00 -0.86 8.21
C LEU A 130 8.76 -1.29 9.67
N GLY A 131 9.78 -1.88 10.30
CA GLY A 131 9.73 -2.29 11.71
C GLY A 131 8.98 -3.60 11.98
N GLU A 132 8.52 -4.31 10.95
CA GLU A 132 7.75 -5.55 11.10
C GLU A 132 8.17 -6.59 10.05
N ALA A 133 8.29 -7.85 10.48
CA ALA A 133 8.51 -8.99 9.61
C ALA A 133 7.53 -10.10 9.99
N VAL A 134 6.62 -10.44 9.07
CA VAL A 134 5.59 -11.45 9.26
C VAL A 134 5.95 -12.67 8.45
N ARG A 135 6.03 -13.82 9.13
CA ARG A 135 6.25 -15.11 8.48
C ARG A 135 4.93 -15.64 7.94
N LEU A 136 4.95 -16.04 6.67
CA LEU A 136 3.78 -16.54 5.93
C LEU A 136 3.96 -17.99 5.48
N ASP A 137 5.01 -18.68 5.92
CA ASP A 137 5.21 -20.09 5.58
C ASP A 137 3.99 -20.95 5.97
N TYR A 138 3.62 -21.87 5.07
CA TYR A 138 2.48 -22.75 5.27
C TYR A 138 2.74 -23.69 6.45
N ASP A 139 1.80 -23.71 7.39
CA ASP A 139 1.80 -24.61 8.55
C ASP A 139 0.92 -25.84 8.23
N PRO A 140 1.47 -27.06 8.08
CA PRO A 140 0.71 -28.26 7.78
C PRO A 140 -0.36 -28.61 8.82
N MET A 141 -0.24 -28.09 10.04
CA MET A 141 -1.19 -28.31 11.12
C MET A 141 -2.38 -27.34 11.05
N ARG A 142 -2.32 -26.33 10.18
CA ARG A 142 -3.41 -25.37 9.97
C ARG A 142 -4.16 -25.71 8.68
N PRO A 143 -5.51 -25.70 8.71
CA PRO A 143 -6.31 -26.01 7.52
C PRO A 143 -6.32 -24.88 6.49
N ALA A 144 -5.96 -23.65 6.89
CA ALA A 144 -5.93 -22.48 6.02
C ALA A 144 -4.51 -21.91 5.92
N PRO A 145 -4.08 -21.46 4.72
CA PRO A 145 -2.85 -20.71 4.55
C PRO A 145 -2.78 -19.47 5.44
N LEU A 146 -1.57 -19.09 5.86
CA LEU A 146 -1.37 -17.84 6.56
C LEU A 146 -1.55 -16.67 5.59
N GLU A 147 -2.35 -15.69 5.99
CA GLU A 147 -2.59 -14.48 5.22
C GLU A 147 -2.26 -13.21 6.01
N SER A 148 -1.84 -12.16 5.31
CA SER A 148 -1.57 -10.85 5.88
C SER A 148 -1.98 -9.75 4.91
N ASP A 149 -2.50 -8.65 5.46
CA ASP A 149 -2.86 -7.47 4.68
C ASP A 149 -1.62 -6.81 4.09
N LEU A 150 -1.73 -6.36 2.85
CA LEU A 150 -0.68 -5.67 2.11
C LEU A 150 -0.84 -4.16 2.23
N LYS A 151 0.29 -3.48 2.37
CA LYS A 151 0.42 -2.02 2.39
C LYS A 151 1.45 -1.57 1.36
N MET A 152 1.26 -0.37 0.85
CA MET A 152 2.18 0.25 -0.11
C MET A 152 3.65 0.12 0.33
N GLY A 153 4.50 -0.45 -0.53
CA GLY A 153 5.93 -0.62 -0.29
C GLY A 153 6.30 -1.86 0.53
N ASP A 154 5.33 -2.70 0.89
CA ASP A 154 5.59 -3.99 1.49
C ASP A 154 6.40 -4.88 0.54
N ARG A 155 7.32 -5.66 1.12
CA ARG A 155 8.19 -6.56 0.37
C ARG A 155 7.98 -7.99 0.79
N ILE A 156 7.83 -8.87 -0.18
CA ILE A 156 7.63 -10.30 0.03
C ILE A 156 8.91 -10.99 -0.41
N LEU A 157 9.54 -11.65 0.55
CA LEU A 157 10.76 -12.44 0.37
C LEU A 157 10.34 -13.91 0.28
N MET A 158 10.67 -14.54 -0.85
CA MET A 158 10.38 -15.94 -1.15
C MET A 158 11.70 -16.71 -1.22
N GLY A 159 11.83 -17.78 -0.44
CA GLY A 159 13.06 -18.54 -0.31
C GLY A 159 13.87 -18.17 0.93
N SER A 160 15.08 -18.72 1.05
CA SER A 160 15.93 -18.56 2.23
C SER A 160 17.42 -18.65 1.89
N GLY A 161 18.25 -17.96 2.67
CA GLY A 161 19.71 -17.97 2.48
C GLY A 161 20.12 -17.16 1.25
N ASP A 162 20.95 -17.74 0.39
CA ASP A 162 21.48 -17.09 -0.81
C ASP A 162 20.51 -17.11 -2.00
N ALA A 163 19.45 -17.92 -1.93
CA ALA A 163 18.43 -18.08 -2.94
C ALA A 163 17.12 -17.44 -2.46
N VAL A 164 16.98 -16.14 -2.73
CA VAL A 164 15.80 -15.34 -2.34
C VAL A 164 15.29 -14.55 -3.54
N SER A 165 14.00 -14.71 -3.84
CA SER A 165 13.29 -13.85 -4.77
C SER A 165 12.50 -12.80 -4.00
N GLU A 166 12.65 -11.53 -4.39
CA GLU A 166 11.98 -10.40 -3.76
C GLU A 166 10.97 -9.79 -4.73
N VAL A 167 9.73 -9.63 -4.24
CA VAL A 167 8.68 -8.87 -4.91
C VAL A 167 8.15 -7.80 -3.97
N GLU A 168 7.66 -6.71 -4.53
CA GLU A 168 7.15 -5.55 -3.82
C GLU A 168 5.72 -5.25 -4.23
N PHE A 169 4.89 -4.95 -3.26
CA PHE A 169 3.54 -4.47 -3.50
C PHE A 169 3.54 -2.95 -3.62
N ILE A 170 2.98 -2.46 -4.73
CA ILE A 170 2.82 -1.03 -4.98
C ILE A 170 1.40 -0.72 -5.41
N LEU A 171 0.90 0.44 -4.99
CA LEU A 171 -0.34 1.03 -5.49
C LEU A 171 0.03 2.08 -6.55
N LEU A 172 -0.56 1.95 -7.73
CA LEU A 172 -0.40 2.90 -8.82
C LEU A 172 -1.77 3.43 -9.25
N PRO A 173 -1.89 4.70 -9.65
CA PRO A 173 -3.11 5.20 -10.25
C PRO A 173 -3.52 4.32 -11.44
N LYS A 174 -4.81 4.00 -11.55
CA LYS A 174 -5.37 3.34 -12.72
C LYS A 174 -5.16 4.25 -13.93
N GLU A 175 -4.61 3.70 -15.01
CA GLU A 175 -4.60 4.41 -16.29
C GLU A 175 -6.06 4.43 -16.80
N GLU A 176 -6.55 5.61 -17.22
CA GLU A 176 -7.86 5.71 -17.87
C GLU A 176 -7.83 4.89 -19.17
N MET A 177 -8.66 3.85 -19.26
CA MET A 177 -8.95 3.13 -20.51
C MET A 177 -10.21 3.68 -21.17
#